data_AF-A0A3R8UE29-F1
#
_entry.id   AF-A0A3R8UE29-F1
#
_cell.length_a   1.000
_cell.length_b   1.000
_cell.length_c   1.000
_cell.angle_alpha   90.00
_cell.angle_beta   90.00
_cell.angle_gamma   90.00
#
_symmetry.space_group_name_H-M   'P 1'
#
loop_
_entity.id
_entity.type
_entity.pdbx_description
1 polymer ?
#
loop_
_entity_poly.entity_id
_entity_poly.type
_entity_poly.pdbx_seq_one_letter_code
_entity_poly.pdbx_strand_id
1 'polypeptide(L)'
;MSTQQAQASVLGFSTNLPDATNAYLVQNNTTLGGLSNSNTKTLTRGQLPNVTLSASASTNVAGSHNHNYTDRGNTSYEMTRNGNLTNIADDTSGTYQTSNAGDHSHTVSATTESINGGVTQQSLDVRPLSMSVNTYLYLGL
;
A
#
# COMPACT_ATOMS: atom_id res chain seq x y z
N MET A 1 -33.82 7.64 -29.43
CA MET A 1 -34.35 6.89 -30.58
C MET A 1 -35.69 7.33 -31.10
N SER A 2 -36.78 7.38 -30.31
CA SER A 2 -38.10 7.80 -30.87
C SER A 2 -38.09 9.24 -31.39
N THR A 3 -37.34 10.15 -30.77
CA THR A 3 -37.21 11.55 -31.19
C THR A 3 -36.39 11.70 -32.47
N GLN A 4 -35.23 11.04 -32.58
CA GLN A 4 -34.40 11.11 -33.79
C GLN A 4 -35.09 10.46 -35.00
N GLN A 5 -35.73 9.29 -34.83
CA GLN A 5 -36.46 8.63 -35.91
C GLN A 5 -37.66 9.48 -36.38
N ALA A 6 -38.35 10.16 -35.46
CA ALA A 6 -39.44 11.08 -35.80
C ALA A 6 -38.94 12.28 -36.63
N GLN A 7 -37.81 12.89 -36.24
CA GLN A 7 -37.20 13.99 -37.00
C GLN A 7 -36.68 13.53 -38.37
N ALA A 8 -36.10 12.34 -38.47
CA ALA A 8 -35.65 11.77 -39.74
C ALA A 8 -36.82 11.48 -40.69
N SER A 9 -37.95 11.00 -40.17
CA SER A 9 -39.18 10.81 -40.94
C SER A 9 -39.71 12.12 -41.54
N VAL A 10 -39.65 13.22 -40.79
CA VAL A 10 -40.02 14.57 -41.29
C VAL A 10 -39.13 15.00 -42.46
N LEU A 11 -37.88 14.57 -42.49
CA LEU A 11 -36.93 14.85 -43.58
C LEU A 11 -36.97 13.80 -44.70
N GLY A 12 -37.92 12.87 -44.68
CA GLY A 12 -38.11 11.87 -45.73
C GLY A 12 -37.28 10.59 -45.58
N PHE A 13 -36.57 10.41 -44.45
CA PHE A 13 -35.86 9.17 -44.16
C PHE A 13 -36.80 8.18 -43.43
N SER A 14 -37.27 7.15 -44.14
CA SER A 14 -38.24 6.17 -43.63
C SER A 14 -37.62 4.90 -43.05
N THR A 15 -36.30 4.71 -43.20
CA THR A 15 -35.58 3.56 -42.65
C THR A 15 -35.15 3.80 -41.21
N ASN A 16 -35.00 2.72 -40.42
CA ASN A 16 -34.41 2.81 -39.08
C ASN A 16 -33.04 3.50 -39.13
N LEU A 17 -32.86 4.53 -38.32
CA LEU A 17 -31.56 5.19 -38.16
C LEU A 17 -30.57 4.25 -37.45
N PRO A 18 -29.28 4.24 -37.87
CA PRO A 18 -28.23 3.59 -37.10
C PRO A 18 -28.18 4.12 -35.65
N ASP A 19 -28.04 3.22 -34.69
CA ASP A 19 -27.86 3.60 -33.29
C ASP A 19 -26.41 4.05 -33.06
N ALA A 20 -26.23 5.35 -32.83
CA ALA A 20 -24.96 5.95 -32.46
C ALA A 20 -25.02 6.60 -31.05
N THR A 21 -25.88 6.06 -30.16
CA THR A 21 -26.07 6.61 -28.81
C THR A 21 -24.76 6.62 -28.04
N ASN A 22 -24.34 7.81 -27.57
CA ASN A 22 -23.05 8.02 -26.89
C ASN A 22 -21.83 7.59 -27.71
N ALA A 23 -21.94 7.49 -29.04
CA ALA A 23 -20.83 7.22 -29.93
C ALA A 23 -20.31 8.51 -30.57
N TYR A 24 -19.05 8.51 -30.99
CA TYR A 24 -18.43 9.58 -31.74
C TYR A 24 -17.96 9.04 -33.10
N LEU A 25 -18.02 9.88 -34.14
CA LEU A 25 -17.58 9.48 -35.47
C LEU A 25 -16.06 9.51 -35.55
N VAL A 26 -15.47 8.40 -35.97
CA VAL A 26 -14.05 8.29 -36.28
C VAL A 26 -13.84 7.56 -37.59
N GLN A 27 -12.82 7.97 -38.32
CA GLN A 27 -12.26 7.15 -39.37
C GLN A 27 -11.20 6.25 -38.74
N ASN A 28 -11.62 5.04 -38.41
CA ASN A 28 -10.72 3.96 -38.08
C ASN A 28 -10.80 2.91 -39.20
N ASN A 29 -9.76 2.09 -39.39
CA ASN A 29 -9.73 1.06 -40.44
C ASN A 29 -10.66 -0.14 -40.15
N THR A 30 -11.82 0.11 -39.53
CA THR A 30 -12.82 -0.92 -39.20
C THR A 30 -14.01 -0.85 -40.16
N THR A 31 -14.92 -1.81 -40.06
CA THR A 31 -16.13 -1.86 -40.87
C THR A 31 -16.94 -0.58 -40.74
N LEU A 32 -17.31 0.03 -41.86
CA LEU A 32 -18.10 1.25 -41.90
C LEU A 32 -19.42 1.07 -41.14
N GLY A 33 -19.78 2.05 -40.30
CA GLY A 33 -20.99 2.00 -39.47
C GLY A 33 -20.88 1.11 -38.23
N GLY A 34 -19.73 0.47 -38.01
CA GLY A 34 -19.46 -0.30 -36.79
C GLY A 34 -19.22 0.61 -35.58
N LEU A 35 -19.84 0.27 -34.46
CA LEU A 35 -19.41 0.78 -33.15
C LEU A 35 -18.26 -0.08 -32.65
N SER A 36 -17.18 0.55 -32.20
CA SER A 36 -16.04 -0.13 -31.60
C SER A 36 -15.77 0.43 -30.21
N ASN A 37 -15.30 -0.42 -29.30
CA ASN A 37 -14.95 -0.09 -27.92
C ASN A 37 -16.14 0.25 -27.00
N SER A 38 -15.80 0.64 -25.76
CA SER A 38 -16.73 1.05 -24.72
C SER A 38 -16.33 2.41 -24.16
N ASN A 39 -17.34 3.15 -23.75
CA ASN A 39 -17.26 4.39 -22.98
C ASN A 39 -16.90 4.19 -21.50
N THR A 40 -16.81 2.93 -21.08
CA THR A 40 -16.40 2.57 -19.72
C THR A 40 -15.08 1.83 -19.73
N LYS A 41 -14.27 2.09 -18.70
CA LYS A 41 -13.01 1.39 -18.43
C LYS A 41 -12.93 0.97 -16.98
N THR A 42 -12.40 -0.22 -16.76
CA THR A 42 -11.99 -0.68 -15.42
C THR A 42 -10.49 -0.75 -15.40
N LEU A 43 -9.85 -0.23 -14.35
CA LEU A 43 -8.42 -0.35 -14.17
C LEU A 43 -8.09 -1.71 -13.56
N THR A 44 -7.17 -2.43 -14.20
CA THR A 44 -6.64 -3.72 -13.74
C THR A 44 -5.25 -3.53 -13.14
N ARG A 45 -4.79 -4.49 -12.34
CA ARG A 45 -3.46 -4.43 -11.70
C ARG A 45 -2.32 -4.18 -12.69
N GLY A 46 -2.38 -4.76 -13.89
CA GLY A 46 -1.35 -4.58 -14.92
C GLY A 46 -1.30 -3.18 -15.55
N GLN A 47 -2.28 -2.32 -15.27
CA GLN A 47 -2.34 -0.94 -15.74
C GLN A 47 -1.88 0.07 -14.68
N LEU A 48 -1.53 -0.40 -13.47
CA LEU A 48 -1.07 0.45 -12.39
C LEU A 48 0.46 0.65 -12.47
N PRO A 49 0.97 1.85 -12.14
CA PRO A 49 2.39 2.04 -11.92
C PRO A 49 2.91 1.10 -10.82
N ASN A 50 4.20 0.73 -10.90
CA ASN A 50 4.87 0.05 -9.81
C ASN A 50 4.99 1.00 -8.61
N VAL A 51 4.40 0.61 -7.49
CA VAL A 51 4.56 1.33 -6.21
C VAL A 51 5.22 0.41 -5.19
N THR A 52 6.13 0.95 -4.40
CA THR A 52 6.74 0.23 -3.28
C THR A 52 6.20 0.82 -1.98
N LEU A 53 5.41 0.03 -1.25
CA LEU A 53 4.91 0.40 0.07
C LEU A 53 5.78 -0.30 1.12
N SER A 54 6.65 0.47 1.75
CA SER A 54 7.52 -0.02 2.82
C SER A 54 6.90 0.29 4.18
N ALA A 55 6.63 -0.75 4.97
CA ALA A 55 6.30 -0.60 6.38
C ALA A 55 7.47 -1.13 7.22
N SER A 56 8.08 -0.26 8.02
CA SER A 56 9.11 -0.62 8.99
C SER A 56 8.68 -0.17 10.38
N ALA A 57 8.63 -1.10 11.32
CA ALA A 57 8.45 -0.82 12.74
C ALA A 57 9.60 -1.46 13.53
N SER A 58 10.05 -0.75 14.57
CA SER A 58 10.98 -1.27 15.57
C SER A 58 10.29 -1.26 16.92
N THR A 59 10.45 -2.31 17.69
CA THR A 59 10.09 -2.31 19.12
C THR A 59 11.07 -1.42 19.89
N ASN A 60 10.65 -0.85 21.02
CA ASN A 60 11.57 -0.11 21.88
C ASN A 60 12.57 -1.08 22.53
N VAL A 61 13.78 -0.58 22.81
CA VAL A 61 14.81 -1.32 23.54
C VAL A 61 14.58 -1.08 25.03
N ALA A 62 13.70 -1.86 25.64
CA ALA A 62 13.46 -1.84 27.08
C ALA A 62 13.50 -3.26 27.63
N GLY A 63 14.62 -3.63 28.24
CA GLY A 63 14.86 -4.95 28.80
C GLY A 63 16.15 -5.06 29.64
N SER A 64 17.04 -4.08 29.50
CA SER A 64 18.19 -3.84 30.36
C SER A 64 17.83 -3.95 31.84
N HIS A 65 18.47 -4.90 32.50
CA HIS A 65 18.48 -4.99 33.95
C HIS A 65 19.88 -5.37 34.42
N ASN A 66 20.14 -5.05 35.69
CA ASN A 66 21.42 -5.28 36.32
C ASN A 66 21.23 -6.11 37.58
N HIS A 67 22.12 -7.07 37.82
CA HIS A 67 22.18 -7.77 39.10
C HIS A 67 23.25 -7.16 39.98
N ASN A 68 22.90 -7.00 41.25
CA ASN A 68 23.78 -6.52 42.30
C ASN A 68 24.00 -7.68 43.26
N TYR A 69 25.25 -7.96 43.62
CA TYR A 69 25.54 -8.87 44.71
C TYR A 69 26.47 -8.20 45.72
N THR A 70 26.31 -8.58 46.98
CA THR A 70 27.20 -8.14 48.06
C THR A 70 28.15 -9.28 48.34
N ASP A 71 29.45 -9.04 48.16
CA ASP A 71 30.45 -9.97 48.68
C ASP A 71 30.66 -9.67 50.17
N ARG A 72 30.56 -10.71 51.00
CA ARG A 72 30.86 -10.62 52.43
C ARG A 72 31.68 -11.84 52.80
N GLY A 73 32.94 -11.63 53.20
CA GLY A 73 33.64 -12.62 53.99
C GLY A 73 32.84 -12.86 55.28
N ASN A 74 32.41 -14.10 55.54
CA ASN A 74 31.68 -14.43 56.78
C ASN A 74 32.57 -14.34 58.04
N THR A 75 33.89 -14.28 57.86
CA THR A 75 34.89 -14.23 58.93
C THR A 75 36.17 -13.57 58.44
N SER A 76 36.70 -12.61 59.19
CA SER A 76 38.09 -12.19 59.06
C SER A 76 39.01 -13.34 59.50
N TYR A 77 39.71 -13.97 58.55
CA TYR A 77 40.74 -14.95 58.88
C TYR A 77 42.05 -14.19 59.11
N GLU A 78 42.38 -13.99 60.38
CA GLU A 78 43.65 -13.41 60.81
C GLU A 78 44.73 -14.50 60.73
N MET A 79 45.73 -14.30 59.87
CA MET A 79 46.96 -15.11 59.93
C MET A 79 48.14 -14.21 60.27
N THR A 80 48.88 -14.59 61.31
CA THR A 80 50.07 -13.88 61.75
C THR A 80 51.23 -14.16 60.79
N ARG A 81 51.56 -13.20 59.92
CA ARG A 81 52.81 -13.26 59.14
C ARG A 81 53.82 -12.32 59.79
N ASN A 82 54.91 -12.88 60.32
CA ASN A 82 55.98 -12.13 61.01
C ASN A 82 55.49 -11.25 62.19
N GLY A 83 54.56 -11.76 63.00
CA GLY A 83 54.14 -11.09 64.25
C GLY A 83 53.18 -9.90 64.06
N ASN A 84 52.76 -9.60 62.84
CA ASN A 84 51.73 -8.60 62.54
C ASN A 84 50.46 -9.30 62.04
N LEU A 85 49.30 -8.84 62.51
CA LEU A 85 48.01 -9.33 62.06
C LEU A 85 47.74 -8.79 60.66
N THR A 86 47.63 -9.69 59.67
CA THR A 86 47.24 -9.33 58.32
C THR A 86 45.96 -10.07 57.97
N ASN A 87 44.87 -9.31 57.80
CA ASN A 87 43.59 -9.82 57.33
C ASN A 87 43.74 -10.33 55.88
N ILE A 88 43.48 -11.63 55.65
CA ILE A 88 43.51 -12.24 54.31
C ILE A 88 42.11 -12.25 53.69
N ALA A 89 41.05 -12.23 54.50
CA ALA A 89 39.67 -12.15 54.01
C ALA A 89 39.19 -10.69 54.06
N ASP A 90 38.77 -10.16 52.92
CA ASP A 90 38.16 -8.83 52.81
C ASP A 90 36.78 -8.86 53.48
N ASP A 91 36.63 -8.16 54.62
CA ASP A 91 35.36 -7.93 55.32
C ASP A 91 34.71 -6.60 54.89
N THR A 92 35.21 -5.98 53.82
CA THR A 92 34.59 -4.77 53.27
C THR A 92 33.34 -5.17 52.51
N SER A 93 32.17 -4.79 53.02
CA SER A 93 30.90 -4.94 52.30
C SER A 93 30.93 -4.09 51.01
N GLY A 94 31.28 -4.71 49.89
CA GLY A 94 31.22 -4.10 48.56
C GLY A 94 29.99 -4.56 47.79
N THR A 95 29.25 -3.62 47.21
CA THR A 95 28.20 -3.95 46.23
C THR A 95 28.83 -3.98 44.84
N TYR A 96 28.75 -5.12 44.17
CA TYR A 96 29.30 -5.31 42.82
C TYR A 96 28.18 -5.50 41.80
N GLN A 97 28.36 -4.84 40.66
CA GLN A 97 27.42 -4.89 39.55
C GLN A 97 27.91 -5.92 38.53
N THR A 98 27.04 -6.84 38.15
CA THR A 98 27.26 -7.66 36.94
C THR A 98 27.19 -6.78 35.69
N SER A 99 27.82 -7.18 34.59
CA SER A 99 27.72 -6.44 33.33
C SER A 99 26.30 -6.51 32.77
N ASN A 100 25.82 -5.41 32.22
CA ASN A 100 24.50 -5.30 31.63
C ASN A 100 24.34 -6.28 30.44
N ALA A 101 23.38 -7.19 30.52
CA ALA A 101 23.04 -8.13 29.45
C ALA A 101 21.53 -8.11 29.22
N GLY A 102 21.06 -7.92 27.98
CA GLY A 102 19.64 -8.11 27.67
C GLY A 102 18.98 -7.15 26.69
N ASP A 103 19.66 -6.11 26.21
CA ASP A 103 19.07 -5.21 25.23
C ASP A 103 19.10 -5.82 23.82
N HIS A 104 17.92 -6.03 23.25
CA HIS A 104 17.74 -6.41 21.86
C HIS A 104 16.51 -5.71 21.28
N SER A 105 16.48 -5.58 19.96
CA SER A 105 15.35 -5.03 19.23
C SER A 105 14.77 -6.08 18.29
N HIS A 106 13.46 -5.98 18.07
CA HIS A 106 12.79 -6.69 16.99
C HIS A 106 12.53 -5.73 15.84
N THR A 107 12.87 -6.16 14.63
CA THR A 107 12.50 -5.47 13.40
C THR A 107 11.30 -6.19 12.78
N VAL A 108 10.29 -5.41 12.40
CA VAL A 108 9.12 -5.92 11.67
C VAL A 108 9.07 -5.21 10.32
N SER A 109 9.04 -6.01 9.26
CA SER A 109 8.81 -5.56 7.89
C SER A 109 7.54 -6.19 7.33
N ALA A 110 6.73 -5.41 6.62
CA ALA A 110 5.55 -5.91 5.93
C ALA A 110 5.44 -5.32 4.52
N THR A 111 4.83 -6.09 3.61
CA THR A 111 4.46 -5.67 2.26
C THR A 111 2.95 -5.84 2.08
N THR A 112 2.30 -4.90 1.40
CA THR A 112 0.84 -4.99 1.15
C THR A 112 0.56 -5.79 -0.13
N GLU A 113 -0.37 -6.74 -0.09
CA GLU A 113 -0.82 -7.48 -1.29
C GLU A 113 -1.71 -6.66 -2.23
N SER A 114 -2.41 -5.66 -1.67
CA SER A 114 -3.33 -4.78 -2.39
C SER A 114 -3.24 -3.36 -1.84
N ILE A 115 -3.14 -2.39 -2.75
CA ILE A 115 -3.17 -0.95 -2.42
C ILE A 115 -4.61 -0.53 -2.07
N ASN A 116 -5.61 -1.21 -2.65
CA ASN A 116 -7.02 -0.83 -2.53
C ASN A 116 -7.84 -1.80 -1.66
N GLY A 117 -7.19 -2.51 -0.73
CA GLY A 117 -7.88 -3.35 0.26
C GLY A 117 -8.73 -4.49 -0.31
N GLY A 118 -8.47 -4.92 -1.56
CA GLY A 118 -9.21 -6.02 -2.19
C GLY A 118 -10.64 -5.69 -2.63
N VAL A 119 -11.02 -4.42 -2.72
CA VAL A 119 -12.36 -4.03 -3.16
C VAL A 119 -12.58 -4.23 -4.66
N THR A 120 -13.86 -4.41 -5.04
CA THR A 120 -14.28 -4.46 -6.44
C THR A 120 -13.91 -3.16 -7.15
N GLN A 121 -13.26 -3.29 -8.30
CA GLN A 121 -12.86 -2.15 -9.11
C GLN A 121 -14.09 -1.43 -9.68
N GLN A 122 -14.07 -0.11 -9.60
CA GLN A 122 -15.13 0.73 -10.15
C GLN A 122 -14.92 0.95 -11.65
N SER A 123 -16.04 1.09 -12.36
CA SER A 123 -16.01 1.52 -13.76
C SER A 123 -15.83 3.03 -13.82
N LEU A 124 -14.88 3.48 -14.63
CA LEU A 124 -14.68 4.88 -14.97
C LEU A 124 -15.41 5.16 -16.29
N ASP A 125 -16.22 6.21 -16.29
CA ASP A 125 -16.75 6.79 -17.51
C ASP A 125 -15.64 7.62 -18.18
N VAL A 126 -15.26 7.22 -19.40
CA VAL A 126 -14.21 7.88 -20.19
C VAL A 126 -14.79 8.66 -21.36
N ARG A 127 -16.11 8.93 -21.36
CA ARG A 127 -16.72 9.78 -22.37
C ARG A 127 -16.14 11.20 -22.30
N PRO A 128 -15.70 11.77 -23.43
CA PRO A 128 -15.36 13.18 -23.48
C PRO A 128 -16.62 14.03 -23.30
N LEU A 129 -16.44 15.30 -22.94
CA LEU A 129 -17.52 16.27 -22.99
C LEU A 129 -18.13 16.30 -24.40
N SER A 130 -19.45 16.16 -24.48
CA SER A 130 -20.17 16.03 -25.76
C SER A 130 -21.36 16.97 -25.83
N MET A 131 -21.66 17.43 -27.05
CA MET A 131 -22.92 18.12 -27.37
C MET A 131 -23.82 17.17 -28.15
N SER A 132 -25.08 17.06 -27.74
CA SER A 132 -26.07 16.26 -28.45
C SER A 132 -26.53 16.98 -29.73
N VAL A 133 -26.36 16.33 -30.88
CA VAL A 133 -26.78 16.84 -32.19
C VAL A 133 -27.51 15.75 -32.98
N ASN A 134 -28.30 16.16 -33.98
CA ASN A 134 -28.76 15.26 -35.02
C ASN A 134 -27.73 15.27 -36.16
N THR A 135 -27.24 14.10 -36.55
CA THR A 135 -26.22 13.95 -37.61
C THR A 135 -26.83 13.28 -38.84
N TYR A 136 -26.60 13.87 -40.02
CA TYR A 136 -27.01 13.31 -41.31
C TYR A 136 -25.75 12.97 -42.13
N LEU A 137 -25.68 11.75 -42.67
CA LEU A 137 -24.60 11.32 -43.56
C LEU A 137 -25.11 11.34 -45.00
N TYR A 138 -24.53 12.20 -45.84
CA TYR A 138 -24.74 12.18 -47.28
C TYR A 138 -23.77 11.20 -47.94
N LEU A 139 -24.29 10.22 -48.70
CA LEU A 139 -23.50 9.13 -49.27
C LEU A 139 -23.08 9.35 -50.75
N GLY A 140 -23.41 10.50 -51.34
CA GLY A 140 -23.14 10.76 -52.76
C GLY A 140 -24.05 9.98 -53.72
N LEU A 141 -23.90 10.25 -55.01
CA LEU A 141 -24.39 9.43 -56.14
C LEU A 141 -23.22 8.68 -56.76
#